data_AF-O01604-F1
#
_entry.id   AF-O01604-F1
#
_cell.length_a   1.000
_cell.length_b   1.000
_cell.length_c   1.000
_cell.angle_alpha   90.00
_cell.angle_beta   90.00
_cell.angle_gamma   90.00
#
_symmetry.space_group_name_H-M   'P 1'
#
loop_
_entity.id
_entity.type
_entity.pdbx_description
1 polymer ?
#
loop_
_entity_poly.entity_id
_entity_poly.type
_entity_poly.pdbx_seq_one_letter_code
_entity_poly.pdbx_strand_id
1 'polypeptide(L)'
;MQISTVSNHRPAACFELFDTPKAALLTVSMQILTMLLEVAIYFILESKGFFVSSGIFRMVLLPVATVYIGGAILAAFGILMKRRLFITIHTTITMTLMFLTDALAISIIFLMAIGKRSTYLNQLPGQFVNENKFYSVLGPFWMYLGAICLHITVAINMAFLQPLNEYSASFENGSEKAKATPTNYTDDEKKQEIDQ
;
A
#
# COMPACT_ATOMS: atom_id res chain seq x y z
N MET A 1 -30.80 28.46 -0.78
CA MET A 1 -30.73 26.99 -0.78
C MET A 1 -29.51 26.57 -1.58
N GLN A 2 -28.31 26.65 -0.98
CA GLN A 2 -27.10 26.11 -1.57
C GLN A 2 -26.98 24.69 -1.04
N ILE A 3 -27.31 23.71 -1.87
CA ILE A 3 -26.96 22.32 -1.61
C ILE A 3 -25.44 22.30 -1.71
N SER A 4 -24.78 22.46 -0.57
CA SER A 4 -23.36 22.15 -0.42
C SER A 4 -23.23 20.74 -0.97
N THR A 5 -22.65 20.59 -2.15
CA THR A 5 -22.19 19.32 -2.67
C THR A 5 -21.08 18.88 -1.72
N VAL A 6 -21.49 18.31 -0.58
CA VAL A 6 -20.66 17.42 0.21
C VAL A 6 -20.24 16.41 -0.82
N SER A 7 -18.98 16.52 -1.26
CA SER A 7 -18.39 15.60 -2.20
C SER A 7 -18.78 14.22 -1.71
N ASN A 8 -19.54 13.49 -2.53
CA ASN A 8 -20.01 12.12 -2.28
C ASN A 8 -18.83 11.13 -2.28
N HIS A 9 -17.70 11.55 -1.71
CA HIS A 9 -16.54 10.73 -1.41
C HIS A 9 -16.90 9.94 -0.16
N ARG A 10 -17.71 8.91 -0.36
CA ARG A 10 -17.89 7.83 0.61
C ARG A 10 -16.52 7.15 0.76
N PRO A 11 -15.98 7.06 1.98
CA PRO A 11 -14.81 6.23 2.22
C PRO A 11 -15.08 4.80 1.74
N ALA A 12 -14.04 4.08 1.33
CA ALA A 12 -14.12 2.64 1.08
C ALA A 12 -14.96 1.95 2.17
N ALA A 13 -15.89 1.05 1.80
CA ALA A 13 -16.97 0.56 2.67
C ALA A 13 -16.53 0.08 4.07
N CYS A 14 -15.30 -0.43 4.22
CA CYS A 14 -14.74 -0.83 5.51
C CYS A 14 -14.47 0.34 6.49
N PHE A 15 -14.41 1.57 6.01
CA PHE A 15 -14.06 2.76 6.77
C PHE A 15 -15.19 3.80 6.84
N GLU A 16 -16.38 3.50 6.33
CA GLU A 16 -17.53 4.42 6.36
C GLU A 16 -17.90 4.85 7.79
N LEU A 17 -17.54 4.03 8.80
CA LEU A 17 -17.75 4.33 10.21
C LEU A 17 -16.77 5.37 10.80
N PHE A 18 -15.64 5.63 10.12
CA PHE A 18 -14.56 6.46 10.64
C PHE A 18 -14.45 7.78 9.88
N ASP A 19 -14.20 8.87 10.59
CA ASP A 19 -13.79 10.13 9.97
C ASP A 19 -12.54 9.91 9.11
N THR A 20 -12.42 10.61 7.97
CA THR A 20 -11.31 10.47 7.01
C THR A 20 -9.91 10.42 7.66
N PRO A 21 -9.53 11.29 8.63
CA PRO A 21 -8.22 11.18 9.28
C PRO A 21 -8.05 9.91 10.13
N LYS A 22 -9.12 9.45 10.80
CA LYS A 22 -9.08 8.21 11.60
C LYS A 22 -8.97 6.99 10.69
N ALA A 23 -9.69 6.99 9.56
CA ALA A 23 -9.58 5.95 8.55
C ALA A 23 -8.16 5.86 7.96
N ALA A 24 -7.53 7.01 7.67
CA ALA A 24 -6.15 7.08 7.20
C ALA A 24 -5.15 6.57 8.25
N LEU A 25 -5.33 6.92 9.53
CA LEU A 25 -4.46 6.42 10.60
C LEU A 25 -4.63 4.91 10.82
N LEU A 26 -5.87 4.42 10.82
CA LEU A 26 -6.17 2.99 10.93
C LEU A 26 -5.57 2.20 9.77
N THR A 27 -5.65 2.75 8.55
CA THR A 27 -5.01 2.22 7.35
C THR A 27 -3.50 2.06 7.53
N VAL A 28 -2.80 3.10 7.99
CA VAL A 28 -1.36 3.05 8.21
C VAL A 28 -1.02 2.00 9.27
N SER A 29 -1.82 1.91 10.33
CA SER A 29 -1.69 0.88 11.36
C SER A 29 -1.85 -0.54 10.78
N MET A 30 -2.87 -0.76 9.94
CA MET A 30 -3.09 -2.04 9.26
C MET A 30 -1.94 -2.40 8.31
N GLN A 31 -1.40 -1.45 7.56
CA GLN A 31 -0.23 -1.69 6.71
C GLN A 31 1.00 -2.12 7.51
N ILE A 32 1.28 -1.47 8.64
CA ILE A 32 2.37 -1.88 9.53
C ILE A 32 2.12 -3.30 10.06
N LEU A 33 0.89 -3.59 10.51
CA LEU A 33 0.53 -4.92 11.00
C LEU A 33 0.70 -6.01 9.93
N THR A 34 0.25 -5.75 8.69
CA THR A 34 0.42 -6.67 7.56
C THR A 34 1.89 -6.94 7.30
N MET A 35 2.73 -5.91 7.28
CA MET A 35 4.17 -6.09 7.05
C MET A 35 4.86 -6.86 8.19
N LEU A 36 4.47 -6.61 9.44
CA LEU A 36 4.96 -7.39 10.59
C LEU A 36 4.53 -8.85 10.50
N LEU A 37 3.31 -9.13 10.04
CA LEU A 37 2.82 -10.49 9.83
C LEU A 37 3.62 -11.21 8.74
N GLU A 38 3.91 -10.54 7.62
CA GLU A 38 4.73 -11.10 6.54
C GLU A 38 6.15 -11.43 7.00
N VAL A 39 6.78 -10.51 7.74
CA VAL A 39 8.10 -10.73 8.34
C VAL A 39 8.06 -11.90 9.33
N ALA A 40 7.02 -11.99 10.16
CA ALA A 40 6.85 -13.11 11.10
C ALA A 40 6.68 -14.45 10.37
N ILE A 41 5.87 -14.50 9.31
CA ILE A 41 5.71 -15.70 8.46
C ILE A 41 7.05 -16.09 7.86
N TYR A 42 7.82 -15.14 7.34
CA TYR A 42 9.16 -15.39 6.83
C TYR A 42 10.07 -16.03 7.88
N PHE A 43 10.15 -15.47 9.10
CA PHE A 43 10.96 -16.04 10.18
C PHE A 43 10.51 -17.44 10.60
N ILE A 44 9.21 -17.72 10.58
CA ILE A 44 8.69 -19.07 10.87
C ILE A 44 9.11 -20.05 9.77
N LEU A 45 9.01 -19.66 8.50
CA LEU A 45 9.41 -20.50 7.37
C LEU A 45 10.94 -20.72 7.36
N GLU A 46 11.71 -19.68 7.67
CA GLU A 46 13.16 -19.78 7.79
C GLU A 46 13.58 -20.68 8.95
N SER A 47 13.00 -20.51 10.15
CA SER A 47 13.32 -21.35 11.31
C SER A 47 12.95 -22.82 11.09
N LYS A 48 11.90 -23.09 10.32
CA LYS A 48 11.54 -24.45 9.88
C LYS A 48 12.35 -24.94 8.68
N GLY A 49 13.30 -24.16 8.17
CA GLY A 49 14.22 -24.55 7.09
C GLY A 49 13.54 -24.76 5.75
N PHE A 50 12.54 -23.93 5.42
CA PHE A 50 11.93 -23.87 4.09
C PHE A 50 12.83 -23.16 3.06
N PHE A 51 13.70 -22.26 3.50
CA PHE A 51 14.64 -21.55 2.64
C PHE A 51 16.03 -22.22 2.71
N VAL A 52 16.56 -22.60 1.55
CA VAL A 52 17.93 -23.14 1.42
C VAL A 52 18.92 -21.99 1.41
N SER A 53 18.63 -20.95 0.63
CA SER A 53 19.46 -19.75 0.49
C SER A 53 18.86 -18.57 1.28
N SER A 54 18.64 -18.77 2.60
CA SER A 54 17.92 -17.79 3.42
C SER A 54 18.62 -16.42 3.51
N GLY A 55 19.95 -16.38 3.37
CA GLY A 55 20.70 -15.13 3.30
C GLY A 55 20.26 -14.20 2.16
N ILE A 56 19.93 -14.75 0.99
CA ILE A 56 19.45 -13.98 -0.17
C ILE A 56 18.08 -13.39 0.14
N PHE A 57 17.18 -14.18 0.70
CA PHE A 57 15.85 -13.69 1.08
C PHE A 57 15.94 -12.60 2.14
N ARG A 58 16.80 -12.73 3.15
CA ARG A 58 17.02 -11.66 4.16
C ARG A 58 17.55 -10.37 3.53
N MET A 59 18.49 -10.47 2.60
CA MET A 59 19.07 -9.31 1.90
C MET A 59 18.03 -8.50 1.12
N VAL A 60 16.96 -9.15 0.63
CA VAL A 60 15.87 -8.47 -0.09
C VAL A 60 14.75 -8.06 0.86
N LEU A 61 14.31 -8.95 1.73
CA LEU A 61 13.14 -8.74 2.60
C LEU A 61 13.39 -7.66 3.65
N LEU A 62 14.58 -7.61 4.27
CA LEU A 62 14.84 -6.64 5.34
C LEU A 62 14.86 -5.18 4.85
N PRO A 63 15.53 -4.84 3.73
CA PRO A 63 15.42 -3.49 3.17
C PRO A 63 14.00 -3.14 2.74
N VAL A 64 13.27 -4.06 2.10
CA VAL A 64 11.88 -3.84 1.69
C VAL A 64 11.00 -3.56 2.91
N ALA A 65 11.09 -4.38 3.96
CA ALA A 65 10.35 -4.18 5.20
C ALA A 65 10.72 -2.86 5.89
N THR A 66 12.01 -2.50 5.89
CA THR A 66 12.50 -1.24 6.48
C THR A 66 11.92 -0.03 5.75
N VAL A 67 11.98 -0.04 4.42
CA VAL A 67 11.43 1.04 3.57
C VAL A 67 9.91 1.12 3.73
N TYR A 68 9.22 -0.02 3.79
CA TYR A 68 7.78 -0.09 3.95
C TYR A 68 7.31 0.46 5.31
N ILE A 69 7.92 -0.02 6.40
CA ILE A 69 7.59 0.43 7.77
C ILE A 69 7.99 1.89 7.96
N GLY A 70 9.19 2.28 7.48
CA GLY A 70 9.64 3.67 7.53
C GLY A 70 8.73 4.62 6.78
N GLY A 71 8.26 4.22 5.59
CA GLY A 71 7.25 4.94 4.81
C GLY A 71 5.93 5.06 5.57
N ALA A 72 5.46 3.98 6.20
CA ALA A 72 4.21 3.99 6.95
C ALA A 72 4.29 4.93 8.16
N ILE A 73 5.40 4.95 8.90
CA ILE A 73 5.64 5.89 10.00
C ILE A 73 5.65 7.34 9.47
N LEU A 74 6.29 7.57 8.32
CA LEU A 74 6.31 8.88 7.67
C LEU A 74 4.89 9.33 7.28
N ALA A 75 4.06 8.42 6.76
CA ALA A 75 2.66 8.69 6.45
C ALA A 75 1.85 9.03 7.70
N ALA A 76 2.04 8.32 8.81
CA ALA A 76 1.42 8.66 10.09
C ALA A 76 1.78 10.09 10.53
N PHE A 77 3.06 10.47 10.43
CA PHE A 77 3.50 11.85 10.67
C PHE A 77 2.85 12.84 9.70
N GLY A 78 2.71 12.49 8.43
CA GLY A 78 2.00 13.28 7.42
C GLY A 78 0.55 13.54 7.77
N ILE A 79 -0.16 12.54 8.30
CA ILE A 79 -1.55 12.67 8.76
C ILE A 79 -1.63 13.58 9.98
N LEU A 80 -0.79 13.36 11.00
CA LEU A 80 -0.79 14.15 12.23
C LEU A 80 -0.41 15.62 11.98
N MET A 81 0.59 15.86 11.12
CA MET A 81 1.08 17.20 10.78
C MET A 81 0.28 17.86 9.65
N LYS A 82 -0.76 17.20 9.11
CA LYS A 82 -1.54 17.68 7.97
C LYS A 82 -0.69 18.06 6.76
N ARG A 83 0.36 17.27 6.48
CA ARG A 83 1.32 17.49 5.39
C ARG A 83 1.19 16.41 4.32
N ARG A 84 0.59 16.78 3.18
CA ARG A 84 0.38 15.92 2.00
C ARG A 84 1.66 15.24 1.51
N LEU A 85 2.78 15.97 1.49
CA LEU A 85 4.05 15.49 0.94
C LEU A 85 4.48 14.14 1.52
N PHE A 86 4.36 13.96 2.83
CA PHE A 86 4.75 12.71 3.51
C PHE A 86 3.86 11.53 3.12
N ILE A 87 2.56 11.78 2.96
CA ILE A 87 1.59 10.78 2.52
C ILE A 87 1.87 10.36 1.08
N THR A 88 2.09 11.33 0.19
CA THR A 88 2.37 11.07 -1.23
C THR A 88 3.68 10.29 -1.42
N ILE A 89 4.72 10.59 -0.66
CA ILE A 89 5.98 9.82 -0.69
C ILE A 89 5.72 8.36 -0.30
N HIS A 90 5.03 8.12 0.81
CA HIS A 90 4.69 6.76 1.25
C HIS A 90 3.85 6.01 0.21
N THR A 91 2.79 6.63 -0.33
CA THR A 91 1.96 6.02 -1.37
C THR A 91 2.81 5.63 -2.58
N THR A 92 3.71 6.51 -3.04
CA THR A 92 4.56 6.26 -4.21
C THR A 92 5.50 5.08 -3.98
N ILE A 93 6.15 5.04 -2.82
CA ILE A 93 7.02 3.93 -2.41
C ILE A 93 6.22 2.62 -2.38
N THR A 94 5.06 2.64 -1.72
CA THR A 94 4.21 1.46 -1.53
C THR A 94 3.69 0.95 -2.89
N MET A 95 3.25 1.83 -3.79
CA MET A 95 2.87 1.45 -5.15
C MET A 95 4.02 0.85 -5.96
N THR A 96 5.23 1.39 -5.80
CA THR A 96 6.42 0.85 -6.47
C THR A 96 6.75 -0.56 -5.97
N LEU A 97 6.67 -0.77 -4.65
CA LEU A 97 6.87 -2.10 -4.06
C LEU A 97 5.79 -3.08 -4.50
N MET A 98 4.52 -2.66 -4.56
CA MET A 98 3.43 -3.49 -5.08
C MET A 98 3.66 -3.93 -6.53
N PHE A 99 4.09 -3.01 -7.38
CA PHE A 99 4.42 -3.32 -8.77
C PHE A 99 5.56 -4.35 -8.87
N LEU A 100 6.61 -4.21 -8.05
CA LEU A 100 7.71 -5.17 -8.00
C LEU A 100 7.23 -6.55 -7.52
N THR A 101 6.35 -6.60 -6.51
CA THR A 101 5.77 -7.85 -6.00
C THR A 101 4.92 -8.56 -7.05
N ASP A 102 4.08 -7.83 -7.79
CA ASP A 102 3.31 -8.39 -8.90
C ASP A 102 4.21 -8.88 -10.04
N ALA A 103 5.27 -8.14 -10.38
CA ALA A 103 6.26 -8.58 -11.36
C ALA A 103 6.96 -9.87 -10.94
N LEU A 104 7.28 -10.03 -9.64
CA LEU A 104 7.83 -11.28 -9.09
C LEU A 104 6.81 -12.41 -9.14
N ALA A 105 5.54 -12.17 -8.79
CA ALA A 105 4.48 -13.17 -8.85
C ALA A 105 4.28 -13.68 -10.29
N ILE A 106 4.24 -12.77 -11.27
CA ILE A 106 4.19 -13.11 -12.69
C ILE A 106 5.44 -13.90 -13.12
N SER A 107 6.62 -13.51 -12.64
CA SER A 107 7.87 -14.23 -12.92
C SER A 107 7.84 -15.68 -12.41
N ILE A 108 7.25 -15.92 -11.24
CA ILE A 108 7.05 -17.29 -10.70
C ILE A 108 6.11 -18.10 -11.59
N ILE A 109 5.03 -17.50 -12.10
CA ILE A 109 4.11 -18.17 -13.02
C ILE A 109 4.81 -18.53 -14.33
N PHE A 110 5.61 -17.62 -14.90
CA PHE A 110 6.40 -17.90 -16.10
C PHE A 110 7.44 -18.99 -15.88
N LEU A 111 8.09 -19.00 -14.71
CA LEU A 111 9.04 -20.04 -14.34
C LEU A 111 8.39 -21.43 -14.36
N MET A 112 7.14 -21.55 -13.89
CA MET A 112 6.39 -22.81 -14.02
C MET A 112 6.04 -23.17 -15.46
N ALA A 113 5.54 -22.20 -16.23
CA ALA A 113 5.09 -22.42 -17.59
C ALA A 113 6.25 -22.88 -18.50
N ILE A 114 7.44 -22.32 -18.30
CA ILE A 114 8.62 -22.60 -19.12
C ILE A 114 9.52 -23.68 -18.48
N GLY A 115 9.45 -23.89 -17.16
CA GLY A 115 10.32 -24.79 -16.40
C GLY A 115 10.40 -26.21 -16.96
N LYS A 116 9.29 -26.77 -17.46
CA LYS A 116 9.30 -28.10 -18.11
C LYS A 116 10.14 -28.17 -19.38
N ARG A 117 10.38 -27.05 -20.05
CA ARG A 117 11.16 -26.97 -21.30
C ARG A 117 12.64 -26.62 -21.07
N SER A 118 13.00 -26.12 -19.89
CA SER A 118 14.36 -25.67 -19.59
C SER A 118 14.86 -26.29 -18.29
N THR A 119 15.87 -27.16 -18.41
CA THR A 119 16.51 -27.81 -17.26
C THR A 119 17.00 -26.80 -16.23
N TYR A 120 17.53 -25.65 -16.68
CA TYR A 120 17.99 -24.58 -15.80
C TYR A 120 16.85 -23.97 -14.99
N LEU A 121 15.73 -23.61 -15.63
CA LEU A 121 14.58 -23.01 -14.95
C LEU A 121 13.88 -24.00 -14.02
N ASN A 122 13.91 -25.29 -14.34
CA ASN A 122 13.33 -26.33 -13.48
C ASN A 122 14.08 -26.52 -12.16
N GLN A 123 15.41 -26.31 -12.15
CA GLN A 123 16.23 -26.45 -10.95
C GLN A 123 16.30 -25.16 -10.11
N LEU A 124 15.87 -24.04 -10.68
CA LEU A 124 16.01 -22.73 -10.06
C LEU A 124 15.28 -22.64 -8.70
N PRO A 125 14.03 -23.12 -8.54
CA PRO A 125 13.36 -23.10 -7.23
C PRO A 125 14.16 -23.83 -6.15
N GLY A 126 14.69 -25.01 -6.44
CA GLY A 126 15.49 -25.81 -5.51
C GLY A 126 16.78 -25.16 -5.03
N GLN A 127 17.29 -24.15 -5.74
CA GLN A 127 18.45 -23.35 -5.28
C GLN A 127 18.08 -22.38 -4.16
N PHE A 128 16.82 -21.95 -4.11
CA PHE A 128 16.34 -20.96 -3.15
C PHE A 128 15.53 -21.58 -2.02
N VAL A 129 14.70 -22.57 -2.32
CA VAL A 129 13.74 -23.16 -1.40
C VAL A 129 13.84 -24.68 -1.34
N ASN A 130 13.44 -25.24 -0.21
CA ASN A 130 13.35 -26.68 -0.01
C ASN A 130 12.04 -27.20 -0.61
N GLU A 131 12.10 -27.65 -1.86
CA GLU A 131 10.93 -28.13 -2.62
C GLU A 131 10.17 -29.23 -1.87
N ASN A 132 10.87 -30.16 -1.23
CA ASN A 132 10.23 -31.27 -0.51
C ASN A 132 9.36 -30.79 0.65
N LYS A 133 9.82 -29.77 1.39
CA LYS A 133 9.04 -29.18 2.49
C LYS A 133 7.84 -28.41 1.98
N PHE A 134 8.02 -27.60 0.93
CA PHE A 134 6.91 -26.87 0.32
C PHE A 134 5.87 -27.82 -0.27
N TYR A 135 6.30 -28.87 -0.98
CA TYR A 135 5.45 -29.90 -1.52
C TYR A 135 4.68 -30.65 -0.43
N SER A 136 5.33 -30.97 0.70
CA SER A 136 4.69 -31.66 1.82
C SER A 136 3.59 -30.84 2.51
N VAL A 137 3.67 -29.51 2.49
CA VAL A 137 2.73 -28.64 3.21
C VAL A 137 1.66 -28.06 2.29
N LEU A 138 2.05 -27.59 1.09
CA LEU A 138 1.15 -26.90 0.16
C LEU A 138 0.76 -27.78 -1.04
N GLY A 139 1.34 -28.97 -1.16
CA GLY A 139 1.06 -29.90 -2.25
C GLY A 139 1.81 -29.56 -3.56
N PRO A 140 1.44 -30.21 -4.67
CA PRO A 140 2.15 -30.09 -5.95
C PRO A 140 2.08 -28.69 -6.58
N PHE A 141 1.09 -27.87 -6.21
CA PHE A 141 0.88 -26.54 -6.77
C PHE A 141 1.42 -25.42 -5.88
N TRP A 142 2.37 -25.73 -4.98
CA TRP A 142 2.88 -24.78 -3.98
C TRP A 142 3.40 -23.47 -4.59
N MET A 143 4.01 -23.51 -5.79
CA MET A 143 4.47 -22.29 -6.47
C MET A 143 3.31 -21.42 -6.98
N TYR A 144 2.22 -22.02 -7.46
CA TYR A 144 1.02 -21.26 -7.82
C TYR A 144 0.40 -20.61 -6.59
N LEU A 145 0.32 -21.37 -5.50
CA LEU A 145 -0.20 -20.83 -4.25
C LEU A 145 0.67 -19.67 -3.74
N GLY A 146 2.00 -19.79 -3.83
CA GLY A 146 2.93 -18.72 -3.51
C GLY A 146 2.72 -17.46 -4.36
N ALA A 147 2.60 -17.61 -5.69
CA ALA A 147 2.32 -16.48 -6.58
C ALA A 147 0.96 -15.81 -6.31
N ILE A 148 -0.08 -16.63 -6.07
CA ILE A 148 -1.41 -16.13 -5.70
C ILE A 148 -1.36 -15.38 -4.35
N CYS A 149 -0.65 -15.91 -3.36
CA CYS A 149 -0.45 -15.22 -2.08
C CYS A 149 0.20 -13.85 -2.26
N LEU A 150 1.22 -13.73 -3.12
CA LEU A 150 1.85 -12.43 -3.42
C LEU A 150 0.85 -11.43 -4.04
N HIS A 151 0.02 -11.87 -4.99
CA HIS A 151 -1.03 -11.02 -5.58
C HIS A 151 -2.10 -10.61 -4.56
N ILE A 152 -2.51 -11.53 -3.67
CA ILE A 152 -3.47 -11.23 -2.61
C ILE A 152 -2.89 -10.18 -1.65
N THR A 153 -1.61 -10.31 -1.28
CA THR A 153 -0.91 -9.31 -0.47
C THR A 153 -0.93 -7.93 -1.13
N VAL A 154 -0.66 -7.84 -2.44
CA VAL A 154 -0.74 -6.57 -3.18
C VAL A 154 -2.16 -6.01 -3.18
N ALA A 155 -3.17 -6.85 -3.40
CA ALA A 155 -4.57 -6.44 -3.39
C ALA A 155 -5.02 -5.89 -2.02
N ILE A 156 -4.59 -6.53 -0.93
CA ILE A 156 -4.84 -6.05 0.44
C ILE A 156 -4.20 -4.67 0.64
N ASN A 157 -2.93 -4.50 0.24
CA ASN A 157 -2.26 -3.22 0.41
C ASN A 157 -2.87 -2.11 -0.47
N MET A 158 -3.35 -2.43 -1.67
CA MET A 158 -4.13 -1.49 -2.50
C MET A 158 -5.44 -1.07 -1.84
N ALA A 159 -6.17 -2.01 -1.24
CA ALA A 159 -7.40 -1.71 -0.51
C ALA A 159 -7.13 -0.78 0.68
N PHE A 160 -6.01 -0.97 1.37
CA PHE A 160 -5.58 -0.06 2.43
C PHE A 160 -5.11 1.29 1.89
N LEU A 161 -4.46 1.39 0.72
CA LEU A 161 -4.05 2.70 0.19
C LEU A 161 -5.22 3.63 -0.17
N GLN A 162 -6.42 3.10 -0.42
CA GLN A 162 -7.55 3.91 -0.90
C GLN A 162 -7.95 5.04 0.10
N PRO A 163 -8.26 4.78 1.39
CA PRO A 163 -8.56 5.85 2.35
C PRO A 163 -7.42 6.85 2.53
N LEU A 164 -6.17 6.40 2.39
CA LEU A 164 -5.01 7.27 2.50
C LEU A 164 -4.91 8.26 1.32
N ASN A 165 -5.21 7.77 0.11
CA ASN A 165 -5.26 8.61 -1.09
C ASN A 165 -6.45 9.59 -1.05
N GLU A 166 -7.61 9.16 -0.57
CA GLU A 166 -8.77 10.03 -0.35
C GLU A 166 -8.45 11.15 0.65
N TYR A 167 -7.77 10.81 1.76
CA TYR A 167 -7.29 11.81 2.72
C TYR A 167 -6.28 12.77 2.07
N SER A 168 -5.33 12.27 1.27
CA SER A 168 -4.38 13.09 0.54
C SER A 168 -5.06 14.04 -0.46
N ALA A 169 -6.11 13.61 -1.15
CA ALA A 169 -6.87 14.41 -2.11
C ALA A 169 -7.67 15.53 -1.42
N SER A 170 -8.14 15.31 -0.18
CA SER A 170 -8.86 16.33 0.59
C SER A 170 -8.03 17.62 0.82
N PHE A 171 -6.70 17.52 0.85
CA PHE A 171 -5.82 18.69 0.92
C PHE A 171 -5.81 19.53 -0.35
N GLU A 172 -6.02 18.91 -1.52
CA GLU A 172 -6.08 19.61 -2.80
C GLU A 172 -7.36 20.43 -2.91
N ASN A 173 -8.51 19.80 -2.60
CA ASN A 173 -9.81 20.45 -2.58
C ASN A 173 -9.87 21.58 -1.53
N GLY A 174 -9.18 21.42 -0.39
CA GLY A 174 -9.05 22.47 0.61
C GLY A 174 -8.24 23.67 0.11
N SER A 175 -7.13 23.42 -0.61
CA SER A 175 -6.32 24.49 -1.19
C SER A 175 -7.00 25.19 -2.36
N GLU A 176 -7.75 24.47 -3.21
CA GLU A 176 -8.54 25.08 -4.28
C GLU A 176 -9.65 25.95 -3.72
N LYS A 177 -10.37 25.49 -2.69
CA LYS A 177 -11.36 26.33 -1.99
C LYS A 177 -10.73 27.56 -1.36
N ALA A 178 -9.52 27.46 -0.82
CA ALA A 178 -8.80 28.62 -0.28
C ALA A 178 -8.38 29.63 -1.37
N LYS A 179 -8.05 29.15 -2.58
CA LYS A 179 -7.76 30.02 -3.74
C LYS A 179 -9.02 30.57 -4.41
N ALA A 180 -10.11 29.81 -4.37
CA ALA A 180 -11.39 30.15 -4.98
C ALA A 180 -12.29 30.97 -4.06
N THR A 181 -11.87 31.33 -2.84
CA THR A 181 -12.45 32.48 -2.13
C THR A 181 -11.86 33.74 -2.76
N PRO A 182 -12.53 34.35 -3.76
CA PRO A 182 -12.04 35.58 -4.34
C PRO A 182 -12.25 36.64 -3.28
N THR A 183 -11.32 37.59 -3.25
CA THR A 183 -11.40 38.84 -2.53
C THR A 183 -12.65 39.61 -2.95
N ASN A 184 -13.83 39.22 -2.45
CA ASN A 184 -15.04 40.02 -2.52
C ASN A 184 -15.12 40.84 -1.22
N TYR A 185 -14.02 41.50 -0.92
CA TYR A 185 -14.03 42.70 -0.10
C TYR A 185 -13.97 43.86 -1.08
N THR A 186 -14.80 44.87 -0.84
CA THR A 186 -14.94 46.12 -1.60
C THR A 186 -15.86 46.04 -2.82
N ASP A 187 -17.18 46.00 -2.59
CA ASP A 187 -18.09 46.88 -3.34
C ASP A 187 -19.44 47.12 -2.65
N ASP A 188 -19.83 46.31 -1.65
CA ASP A 188 -21.12 46.52 -0.97
C ASP A 188 -21.10 47.55 0.17
N GLU A 189 -19.94 47.96 0.70
CA GLU A 189 -19.88 49.03 1.72
C GLU A 189 -19.88 50.46 1.14
N LYS A 190 -19.69 50.64 -0.18
CA LYS A 190 -19.72 51.99 -0.77
C LYS A 190 -21.08 52.41 -1.34
N LYS A 191 -22.11 51.56 -1.22
CA LYS A 191 -23.47 51.88 -1.69
C LYS A 191 -24.45 52.25 -0.57
N GLN A 192 -24.04 52.25 0.70
CA GLN A 192 -24.86 52.79 1.80
C GLN A 192 -24.45 54.19 2.29
N GLU A 193 -23.35 54.76 1.78
CA GLU A 193 -22.93 56.13 2.16
C GLU A 193 -23.35 57.23 1.18
N ILE A 194 -24.13 56.94 0.13
CA ILE A 194 -24.61 57.98 -0.81
C ILE A 194 -26.13 58.24 -0.70
N ASP A 195 -26.86 57.49 0.14
CA ASP A 195 -28.30 57.73 0.38
C ASP A 195 -28.60 58.22 1.81
N GLN A 196 -27.72 59.05 2.40
CA GLN A 196 -28.04 59.94 3.53
C GLN A 196 -27.85 61.39 3.13
#